data_AF-A0A177Q9K0-F1
#
_entry.id   AF-A0A177Q9K0-F1
#
_cell.length_a   1.000
_cell.length_b   1.000
_cell.length_c   1.000
_cell.angle_alpha   90.00
_cell.angle_beta   90.00
_cell.angle_gamma   90.00
#
_symmetry.space_group_name_H-M   'P 1'
#
loop_
_entity.id
_entity.type
_entity.pdbx_description
1 polymer ?
#
loop_
_entity_poly.entity_id
_entity_poly.type
_entity_poly.pdbx_seq_one_letter_code
_entity_poly.pdbx_strand_id
1 'polypeptide(L)'
;MPLMASPSWIVVFCLVSLTTPAFARNEIYRYTDDSGTLNFTTELHQIPQKYRDQAVPLKLGVSPPVSTPLLQPMLRVVRSSGEYRMGDHDTRMDATRLAIDYAKRQALEEVAIYLESTTEIKNLDVTRDEIRTYTAGIVTVLDQQISTRLENGEIIIHVDLTAQADEHEVIEAIASLRENELAKQELISLRIKTDQLRQQLDTANQALATANTPERVQALTIQRQHLLNRIQAETETTVPSSLARLRRFLSGPIR
;
A
#
# COMPACT_ATOMS: atom_id res chain seq x y z
N MET A 1 84.37 -4.97 7.22
CA MET A 1 82.89 -4.86 7.28
C MET A 1 82.53 -4.32 8.66
N PRO A 2 81.99 -3.10 8.77
CA PRO A 2 81.75 -2.38 10.02
C PRO A 2 80.25 -2.37 10.41
N LEU A 3 79.88 -1.49 11.36
CA LEU A 3 78.55 -1.14 11.94
C LEU A 3 78.21 -1.91 13.25
N MET A 4 77.75 -1.29 14.34
CA MET A 4 76.92 -0.09 14.47
C MET A 4 77.21 0.74 15.75
N ALA A 5 77.13 2.06 15.59
CA ALA A 5 76.96 3.04 16.65
C ALA A 5 75.48 3.48 16.72
N SER A 6 74.97 3.70 17.93
CA SER A 6 73.69 4.36 18.23
C SER A 6 73.79 5.88 18.03
N PRO A 7 72.66 6.57 17.80
CA PRO A 7 72.27 7.56 18.82
C PRO A 7 70.75 7.74 19.04
N SER A 8 70.45 8.28 20.23
CA SER A 8 69.15 8.61 20.81
C SER A 8 68.33 9.63 20.01
N TRP A 9 67.01 9.43 19.96
CA TRP A 9 66.04 10.44 19.52
C TRP A 9 65.34 11.09 20.71
N ILE A 10 65.41 12.41 20.77
CA ILE A 10 64.65 13.29 21.66
C ILE A 10 63.30 13.58 20.96
N VAL A 11 62.19 13.20 21.58
CA VAL A 11 60.84 13.54 21.12
C VAL A 11 60.40 14.84 21.80
N VAL A 12 60.24 15.91 21.02
CA VAL A 12 59.65 17.19 21.44
C VAL A 12 58.13 17.05 21.38
N PHE A 13 57.47 17.21 22.53
CA PHE A 13 56.01 17.14 22.64
C PHE A 13 55.41 18.53 22.38
N CYS A 14 54.79 18.71 21.22
CA CYS A 14 54.11 19.94 20.83
C CYS A 14 52.75 20.00 21.53
N LEU A 15 52.60 20.91 22.50
CA LEU A 15 51.36 21.11 23.26
C LEU A 15 50.37 21.95 22.44
N VAL A 16 49.51 21.29 21.66
CA VAL A 16 48.38 21.93 20.98
C VAL A 16 47.27 22.13 22.00
N SER A 17 47.08 23.37 22.45
CA SER A 17 45.94 23.76 23.28
C SER A 17 44.66 23.70 22.43
N LEU A 18 43.89 22.61 22.56
CA LEU A 18 42.51 22.57 22.10
C LEU A 18 41.67 23.53 22.96
N THR A 19 41.36 24.70 22.41
CA THR A 19 40.24 25.52 22.86
C THR A 19 38.96 24.74 22.57
N THR A 20 38.35 24.17 23.60
CA THR A 20 37.06 23.50 23.46
C THR A 20 35.99 24.57 23.23
N PRO A 21 35.14 24.46 22.19
CA PRO A 21 33.97 25.30 22.09
C PRO A 21 33.03 24.97 23.25
N ALA A 22 32.49 26.01 23.90
CA ALA A 22 31.52 25.86 24.97
C ALA A 22 30.28 25.16 24.41
N PHE A 23 30.06 23.91 24.81
CA PHE A 23 28.84 23.17 24.51
C PHE A 23 27.64 23.92 25.07
N ALA A 24 26.69 24.27 24.21
CA ALA A 24 25.37 24.73 24.63
C ALA A 24 24.73 23.63 25.50
N ARG A 25 24.47 23.93 26.78
CA ARG A 25 23.75 23.03 27.68
C ARG A 25 22.31 22.95 27.19
N ASN A 26 21.86 21.75 26.83
CA ASN A 26 20.51 21.47 26.33
C ASN A 26 19.42 21.56 27.42
N GLU A 27 19.64 22.39 28.44
CA GLU A 27 18.79 22.55 29.62
C GLU A 27 17.80 23.70 29.37
N ILE A 28 16.51 23.38 29.30
CA ILE A 28 15.45 24.38 29.24
C ILE A 28 15.06 24.73 30.68
N TYR A 29 15.17 26.00 31.05
CA TYR A 29 14.74 26.55 32.33
C TYR A 29 13.31 27.08 32.21
N ARG A 30 12.52 26.90 33.27
CA ARG A 30 11.22 27.59 33.41
C ARG A 30 11.25 28.55 34.60
N TYR A 31 10.61 29.71 34.45
CA TYR A 31 10.37 30.66 35.54
C TYR A 31 9.02 31.35 35.36
N THR A 32 8.43 31.85 36.45
CA THR A 32 7.18 32.62 36.42
C THR A 32 7.51 34.08 36.73
N ASP A 33 6.96 35.02 35.96
CA ASP A 33 7.15 36.45 36.21
C ASP A 33 6.07 37.02 37.15
N ASP A 34 6.19 38.30 37.51
CA ASP A 34 5.24 38.99 38.40
C ASP A 34 3.81 39.05 37.83
N SER A 35 3.61 38.80 36.52
CA SER A 35 2.29 38.75 35.89
C SER A 35 1.63 37.37 35.97
N GLY A 36 2.34 36.36 36.51
CA GLY A 36 1.91 34.98 36.54
C GLY A 36 2.16 34.22 35.22
N THR A 37 2.89 34.81 34.28
CA THR A 37 3.18 34.20 32.99
C THR A 37 4.36 33.23 33.11
N LEU A 38 4.16 31.99 32.66
CA LEU A 38 5.20 30.95 32.63
C LEU A 38 6.09 31.14 31.40
N ASN A 39 7.38 31.38 31.64
CA ASN A 39 8.38 31.63 30.60
C ASN A 39 9.40 30.48 30.54
N PHE A 40 9.95 30.24 29.34
CA PHE A 40 10.94 29.18 29.08
C PHE A 40 12.16 29.75 28.34
N THR A 41 13.36 29.33 28.72
CA THR A 41 14.60 29.71 28.01
C THR A 41 15.66 28.63 28.13
N THR A 42 16.50 28.48 27.12
CA THR A 42 17.70 27.63 27.15
C THR A 42 18.92 28.35 27.75
N GLU A 43 18.80 29.65 28.00
CA GLU A 43 19.91 30.50 28.43
C GLU A 43 19.66 31.08 29.82
N LEU A 44 20.26 30.46 30.85
CA LEU A 44 20.07 30.87 32.26
C LEU A 44 20.43 32.35 32.50
N HIS A 45 21.39 32.89 31.76
CA HIS A 45 21.84 34.28 31.88
C HIS A 45 20.83 35.29 31.32
N GLN A 46 19.89 34.86 30.47
CA GLN A 46 18.82 35.70 29.93
C GLN A 46 17.64 35.84 30.91
N ILE A 47 17.57 35.00 31.95
CA ILE A 47 16.56 35.14 33.01
C ILE A 47 16.87 36.40 33.83
N PRO A 48 15.91 37.33 34.00
CA PRO A 48 16.09 38.51 34.84
C PRO A 48 16.52 38.10 36.25
N GLN A 49 17.47 38.84 36.85
CA GLN A 49 18.08 38.47 38.14
C GLN A 49 17.05 38.14 39.23
N LYS A 50 15.94 38.89 39.29
CA LYS A 50 14.84 38.69 40.23
C LYS A 50 14.22 37.28 40.19
N TYR A 51 14.24 36.60 39.04
CA TYR A 51 13.62 35.29 38.83
C TYR A 51 14.63 34.15 38.70
N ARG A 52 15.94 34.47 38.68
CA ARG A 52 16.99 33.47 38.41
C ARG A 52 17.08 32.41 39.51
N ASP A 53 16.88 32.80 40.76
CA ASP A 53 16.89 31.87 41.91
C ASP A 53 15.65 30.95 41.95
N GLN A 54 14.61 31.30 41.18
CA GLN A 54 13.37 30.51 41.05
C GLN A 54 13.36 29.66 39.76
N ALA A 55 14.38 29.80 38.91
CA ALA A 55 14.47 29.07 37.66
C ALA A 55 14.65 27.57 37.94
N VAL A 56 13.72 26.76 37.44
CA VAL A 56 13.78 25.30 37.59
C VAL A 56 14.21 24.69 36.26
N PRO A 57 15.32 23.92 36.21
CA PRO A 57 15.67 23.18 35.01
C PRO A 57 14.62 22.11 34.76
N LEU A 58 14.06 22.08 33.55
CA LEU A 58 13.25 20.98 33.09
C LEU A 58 14.18 19.79 32.92
N LYS A 59 14.04 18.78 33.79
CA LYS A 59 14.57 17.45 33.52
C LYS A 59 13.79 16.89 32.34
N LEU A 60 14.28 17.12 31.12
CA LEU A 60 13.97 16.27 29.99
C LEU A 60 14.47 14.90 30.40
N GLY A 61 13.57 14.06 30.91
CA GLY A 61 13.87 12.65 31.08
C GLY A 61 14.44 12.18 29.75
N VAL A 62 15.58 11.51 29.77
CA VAL A 62 16.07 10.82 28.59
C VAL A 62 14.93 9.88 28.22
N SER A 63 14.14 10.26 27.22
CA SER A 63 13.22 9.31 26.62
C SER A 63 14.10 8.12 26.27
N PRO A 64 13.72 6.88 26.66
CA PRO A 64 14.43 5.72 26.14
C PRO A 64 14.59 5.92 24.64
N PRO A 65 15.75 5.57 24.04
CA PRO A 65 15.96 5.76 22.61
C PRO A 65 14.69 5.29 21.94
N VAL A 66 14.01 6.21 21.23
CA VAL A 66 12.79 5.88 20.51
C VAL A 66 13.16 4.64 19.76
N SER A 67 12.62 3.50 20.20
CA SER A 67 12.86 2.26 19.50
C SER A 67 12.29 2.57 18.14
N THR A 68 13.14 2.76 17.14
CA THR A 68 12.71 2.75 15.76
C THR A 68 11.82 1.52 15.71
N PRO A 69 10.51 1.67 15.44
CA PRO A 69 9.70 0.50 15.23
C PRO A 69 10.49 -0.30 14.21
N LEU A 70 10.90 -1.52 14.58
CA LEU A 70 11.20 -2.51 13.55
C LEU A 70 10.03 -2.35 12.58
N LEU A 71 10.32 -2.09 11.30
CA LEU A 71 9.32 -2.11 10.24
C LEU A 71 8.62 -3.46 10.36
N GLN A 72 7.58 -3.50 11.19
CA GLN A 72 6.70 -4.62 11.27
C GLN A 72 6.03 -4.59 9.92
N PRO A 73 6.07 -5.69 9.14
CA PRO A 73 5.37 -5.70 7.87
C PRO A 73 3.95 -5.23 8.15
N MET A 74 3.60 -4.06 7.60
CA MET A 74 2.25 -3.50 7.74
C MET A 74 1.37 -4.30 6.79
N LEU A 75 1.05 -5.52 7.25
CA LEU A 75 0.12 -6.40 6.58
C LEU A 75 -1.27 -5.81 6.75
N ARG A 76 -1.81 -5.29 5.66
CA ARG A 76 -3.17 -4.78 5.61
C ARG A 76 -4.10 -5.89 5.15
N VAL A 77 -4.94 -6.37 6.05
CA VAL A 77 -6.06 -7.25 5.71
C VAL A 77 -7.28 -6.40 5.39
N VAL A 78 -7.85 -6.61 4.21
CA VAL A 78 -9.11 -6.00 3.76
C VAL A 78 -10.18 -7.07 3.60
N ARG A 79 -11.42 -6.70 3.90
CA ARG A 79 -12.59 -7.50 3.58
C ARG A 79 -13.37 -6.77 2.51
N SER A 80 -13.79 -7.51 1.50
CA SER A 80 -14.65 -7.02 0.44
C SER A 80 -15.73 -8.04 0.14
N SER A 81 -16.76 -7.60 -0.56
CA SER A 81 -17.82 -8.48 -1.02
C SER A 81 -18.19 -8.17 -2.47
N GLY A 82 -18.79 -9.14 -3.12
CA GLY A 82 -19.36 -9.00 -4.45
C GLY A 82 -20.65 -9.79 -4.58
N GLU A 83 -21.64 -9.16 -5.21
CA GLU A 83 -22.92 -9.79 -5.46
C GLU A 83 -23.21 -9.79 -6.97
N TYR A 84 -23.84 -10.87 -7.42
CA TYR A 84 -24.38 -10.94 -8.76
C TYR A 84 -25.77 -11.58 -8.73
N ARG A 85 -26.74 -10.87 -9.30
CA ARG A 85 -28.12 -11.33 -9.45
C ARG A 85 -28.22 -12.12 -10.75
N MET A 86 -28.62 -13.38 -10.65
CA MET A 86 -28.79 -14.25 -11.81
C MET A 86 -30.00 -13.80 -12.63
N GLY A 87 -29.78 -13.54 -13.91
CA GLY A 87 -30.83 -13.48 -14.92
C GLY A 87 -31.23 -14.87 -15.41
N ASP A 88 -32.32 -14.93 -16.17
CA ASP A 88 -32.93 -16.18 -16.66
C ASP A 88 -31.98 -17.08 -17.48
N HIS A 89 -30.95 -16.47 -18.06
CA HIS A 89 -29.97 -17.13 -18.94
C HIS A 89 -28.63 -17.38 -18.25
N ASP A 90 -28.52 -17.10 -16.95
CA ASP A 90 -27.28 -17.29 -16.20
C ASP A 90 -27.15 -18.71 -15.66
N THR A 91 -25.93 -19.24 -15.77
CA THR A 91 -25.55 -20.40 -14.98
C THR A 91 -25.07 -19.95 -13.61
N ARG A 92 -25.20 -20.80 -12.59
CA ARG A 92 -24.59 -20.53 -11.28
C ARG A 92 -23.08 -20.25 -11.40
N MET A 93 -22.39 -20.96 -12.28
CA MET A 93 -20.96 -20.78 -12.50
C MET A 93 -20.64 -19.38 -13.04
N ASP A 94 -21.39 -18.86 -14.01
CA ASP A 94 -21.20 -17.50 -14.54
C ASP A 94 -21.43 -16.45 -13.46
N ALA A 95 -22.52 -16.60 -12.70
CA ALA A 95 -22.85 -15.71 -11.60
C ALA A 95 -21.78 -15.69 -10.50
N THR A 96 -21.24 -16.87 -10.14
CA THR A 96 -20.11 -16.97 -9.22
C THR A 96 -18.87 -16.26 -9.76
N ARG A 97 -18.52 -16.44 -11.04
CA ARG A 97 -17.36 -15.75 -11.64
C ARG A 97 -17.51 -14.23 -11.57
N LEU A 98 -18.70 -13.72 -11.87
CA LEU A 98 -18.99 -12.28 -11.85
C LEU A 98 -18.95 -11.71 -10.42
N ALA A 99 -19.53 -12.42 -9.46
CA ALA A 99 -19.47 -12.01 -8.06
C ALA A 99 -18.03 -12.01 -7.51
N ILE A 100 -17.21 -13.00 -7.90
CA ILE A 100 -15.78 -13.04 -7.54
C ILE A 100 -15.01 -11.87 -8.19
N ASP A 101 -15.22 -11.59 -9.48
CA ASP A 101 -14.56 -10.45 -10.15
C ASP A 101 -14.92 -9.14 -9.44
N TYR A 102 -16.19 -8.95 -9.07
CA TYR A 102 -16.62 -7.79 -8.31
C TYR A 102 -15.92 -7.69 -6.95
N ALA A 103 -15.92 -8.77 -6.16
CA ALA A 103 -15.29 -8.81 -4.84
C ALA A 103 -13.77 -8.52 -4.91
N LYS A 104 -13.07 -9.08 -5.90
CA LYS A 104 -11.64 -8.82 -6.14
C LYS A 104 -11.38 -7.35 -6.46
N ARG A 105 -12.20 -6.72 -7.31
CA ARG A 105 -12.06 -5.28 -7.62
C ARG A 105 -12.28 -4.41 -6.39
N GLN A 106 -13.27 -4.73 -5.57
CA GLN A 106 -13.52 -4.02 -4.31
C GLN A 106 -12.34 -4.16 -3.35
N ALA A 107 -11.74 -5.35 -3.23
CA ALA A 107 -10.53 -5.53 -2.41
C ALA A 107 -9.37 -4.66 -2.92
N LEU A 108 -9.14 -4.61 -4.23
CA LEU A 108 -8.09 -3.76 -4.81
C LEU A 108 -8.36 -2.27 -4.58
N GLU A 109 -9.62 -1.83 -4.63
CA GLU A 109 -9.99 -0.45 -4.33
C GLU A 109 -9.72 -0.11 -2.85
N GLU A 110 -10.15 -0.96 -1.91
CA GLU A 110 -9.91 -0.76 -0.48
C GLU A 110 -8.42 -0.73 -0.13
N VAL A 111 -7.63 -1.62 -0.75
CA VAL A 111 -6.17 -1.60 -0.63
C VAL A 111 -5.61 -0.27 -1.14
N ALA A 112 -6.04 0.19 -2.32
CA ALA A 112 -5.55 1.42 -2.89
C ALA A 112 -5.94 2.67 -2.09
N ILE A 113 -7.16 2.73 -1.55
CA ILE A 113 -7.61 3.82 -0.66
C ILE A 113 -6.75 3.89 0.59
N TYR A 114 -6.49 2.74 1.22
CA TYR A 114 -5.63 2.68 2.40
C TYR A 114 -4.23 3.19 2.08
N LEU A 115 -3.63 2.67 1.02
CA LEU A 115 -2.25 2.98 0.62
C LEU A 115 -2.08 4.44 0.17
N GLU A 116 -3.05 5.01 -0.54
CA GLU A 116 -3.05 6.43 -0.90
C GLU A 116 -3.01 7.33 0.33
N SER A 117 -3.55 6.87 1.46
CA SER A 117 -3.54 7.64 2.72
C SER A 117 -2.19 7.62 3.44
N THR A 118 -1.32 6.63 3.18
CA THR A 118 0.01 6.48 3.80
C THR A 118 0.96 7.58 3.34
N THR A 119 1.72 8.14 4.29
CA THR A 119 2.74 9.16 4.04
C THR A 119 3.85 8.71 3.07
N GLU A 120 4.31 7.46 3.14
CA GLU A 120 5.35 6.93 2.23
C GLU A 120 4.88 6.94 0.78
N ILE A 121 3.62 6.58 0.52
CA ILE A 121 3.07 6.51 -0.83
C ILE A 121 2.69 7.90 -1.36
N LYS A 122 2.23 8.81 -0.51
CA LYS A 122 2.03 10.22 -0.88
C LYS A 122 3.30 10.88 -1.41
N ASN A 123 4.45 10.51 -0.86
CA ASN A 123 5.75 11.03 -1.31
C ASN A 123 6.18 10.47 -2.67
N LEU A 124 5.53 9.42 -3.18
CA LEU A 124 5.84 8.83 -4.48
C LEU A 124 5.17 9.53 -5.66
N ASP A 125 4.24 10.47 -5.41
CA ASP A 125 3.46 11.18 -6.45
C ASP A 125 2.76 10.22 -7.42
N VAL A 126 1.99 9.27 -6.85
CA VAL A 126 1.23 8.26 -7.60
C VAL A 126 -0.26 8.43 -7.36
N THR A 127 -1.04 8.24 -8.42
CA THR A 127 -2.51 8.30 -8.35
C THR A 127 -3.09 7.00 -7.79
N ARG A 128 -4.32 7.04 -7.28
CA ARG A 128 -5.04 5.83 -6.85
C ARG A 128 -5.16 4.79 -7.96
N ASP A 129 -5.40 5.24 -9.18
CA ASP A 129 -5.49 4.35 -10.35
C ASP A 129 -4.16 3.64 -10.65
N GLU A 130 -3.04 4.34 -10.48
CA GLU A 130 -1.72 3.75 -10.55
C GLU A 130 -1.49 2.76 -9.42
N ILE A 131 -1.81 3.12 -8.17
CA ILE A 131 -1.72 2.21 -7.02
C ILE A 131 -2.53 0.94 -7.26
N ARG A 132 -3.76 1.02 -7.77
CA ARG A 132 -4.57 -0.16 -8.13
C ARG A 132 -3.92 -1.03 -9.18
N THR A 133 -3.32 -0.39 -10.19
CA THR A 133 -2.61 -1.10 -11.27
C THR A 133 -1.37 -1.80 -10.73
N TYR A 134 -0.65 -1.16 -9.81
CA TYR A 134 0.59 -1.67 -9.20
C TYR A 134 0.33 -2.72 -8.11
N THR A 135 -0.78 -2.62 -7.38
CA THR A 135 -1.16 -3.52 -6.28
C THR A 135 -1.80 -4.81 -6.73
N ALA A 136 -2.36 -4.86 -7.95
CA ALA A 136 -3.00 -6.06 -8.49
C ALA A 136 -2.09 -7.31 -8.44
N GLY A 137 -0.77 -7.13 -8.31
CA GLY A 137 0.21 -8.20 -8.34
C GLY A 137 0.66 -8.83 -7.04
N ILE A 138 0.30 -8.20 -5.94
CA ILE A 138 0.95 -8.38 -4.64
C ILE A 138 -0.08 -8.51 -3.52
N VAL A 139 -1.34 -8.19 -3.81
CA VAL A 139 -2.45 -8.59 -2.95
C VAL A 139 -2.59 -10.11 -2.98
N THR A 140 -2.84 -10.72 -1.83
CA THR A 140 -3.06 -12.16 -1.70
C THR A 140 -4.48 -12.39 -1.17
N VAL A 141 -5.25 -13.26 -1.83
CA VAL A 141 -6.55 -13.69 -1.32
C VAL A 141 -6.32 -14.72 -0.20
N LEU A 142 -6.78 -14.42 1.01
CA LEU A 142 -6.65 -15.27 2.19
C LEU A 142 -7.85 -16.21 2.34
N ASP A 143 -9.06 -15.69 2.10
CA ASP A 143 -10.31 -16.43 2.25
C ASP A 143 -11.31 -15.97 1.19
N GLN A 144 -12.14 -16.91 0.73
CA GLN A 144 -13.21 -16.65 -0.24
C GLN A 144 -14.39 -17.55 0.11
N GLN A 145 -15.52 -16.95 0.45
CA GLN A 145 -16.75 -17.67 0.80
C GLN A 145 -17.84 -17.32 -0.19
N ILE A 146 -18.42 -18.34 -0.80
CA ILE A 146 -19.52 -18.19 -1.76
C ILE A 146 -20.80 -18.63 -1.07
N SER A 147 -21.81 -17.79 -1.11
CA SER A 147 -23.15 -18.09 -0.64
C SER A 147 -24.20 -17.77 -1.70
N THR A 148 -25.38 -18.36 -1.55
CA THR A 148 -26.52 -18.12 -2.44
C THR A 148 -27.69 -17.65 -1.60
N ARG A 149 -28.31 -16.54 -2.01
CA ARG A 149 -29.53 -16.01 -1.42
C ARG A 149 -30.65 -16.04 -2.45
N LEU A 150 -31.89 -16.10 -1.96
CA LEU A 150 -33.08 -15.93 -2.78
C LEU A 150 -33.77 -14.65 -2.32
N GLU A 151 -33.86 -13.66 -3.20
CA GLU A 151 -34.53 -12.39 -2.91
C GLU A 151 -35.55 -12.11 -4.00
N ASN A 152 -36.82 -11.92 -3.64
CA ASN A 152 -37.90 -11.62 -4.58
C ASN A 152 -38.03 -12.62 -5.74
N GLY A 153 -37.64 -13.89 -5.52
CA GLY A 153 -37.63 -14.93 -6.56
C GLY A 153 -36.37 -14.97 -7.43
N GLU A 154 -35.44 -14.03 -7.26
CA GLU A 154 -34.15 -14.00 -7.94
C GLU A 154 -33.08 -14.72 -7.12
N ILE A 155 -32.23 -15.48 -7.81
CA ILE A 155 -31.05 -16.11 -7.20
C ILE A 155 -29.91 -15.10 -7.19
N ILE A 156 -29.37 -14.81 -6.00
CA ILE A 156 -28.22 -13.93 -5.83
C ILE A 156 -27.03 -14.74 -5.36
N ILE A 157 -25.93 -14.66 -6.09
CA ILE A 157 -24.65 -15.18 -5.64
C ILE A 157 -23.92 -14.06 -4.89
N HIS A 158 -23.59 -14.32 -3.63
CA HIS A 158 -22.82 -13.42 -2.78
C HIS A 158 -21.45 -14.03 -2.49
N VAL A 159 -20.41 -13.23 -2.61
CA VAL A 159 -19.02 -13.61 -2.34
C VAL A 159 -18.47 -12.68 -1.26
N ASP A 160 -18.01 -13.25 -0.16
CA ASP A 160 -17.17 -12.55 0.80
C ASP A 160 -15.71 -12.92 0.54
N LEU A 161 -14.84 -11.92 0.45
CA LEU A 161 -13.44 -12.08 0.13
C LEU A 161 -12.59 -11.38 1.18
N THR A 162 -11.63 -12.10 1.74
CA THR A 162 -10.58 -11.54 2.60
C THR A 162 -9.29 -11.53 1.82
N ALA A 163 -8.69 -10.35 1.67
CA ALA A 163 -7.41 -10.16 0.99
C ALA A 163 -6.40 -9.48 1.91
N GLN A 164 -5.12 -9.68 1.61
CA GLN A 164 -4.00 -9.10 2.34
C GLN A 164 -3.05 -8.42 1.37
N ALA A 165 -2.61 -7.22 1.72
CA ALA A 165 -1.51 -6.53 1.06
C ALA A 165 -0.37 -6.32 2.05
N ASP A 166 0.86 -6.54 1.64
CA ASP A 166 2.03 -6.08 2.39
C ASP A 166 2.41 -4.69 1.88
N GLU A 167 2.33 -3.68 2.74
CA GLU A 167 2.62 -2.30 2.39
C GLU A 167 4.04 -2.08 1.85
N HIS A 168 5.04 -2.80 2.37
CA HIS A 168 6.42 -2.71 1.88
C HIS A 168 6.57 -3.34 0.51
N GLU A 169 5.94 -4.50 0.28
CA GLU A 169 5.94 -5.14 -1.05
C GLU A 169 5.26 -4.23 -2.08
N VAL A 170 4.24 -3.47 -1.67
CA VAL A 170 3.60 -2.48 -2.55
C VAL A 170 4.54 -1.32 -2.86
N ILE A 171 5.17 -0.73 -1.87
CA ILE A 171 6.09 0.38 -2.09
C ILE A 171 7.24 -0.05 -3.00
N GLU A 172 7.80 -1.24 -2.79
CA GLU A 172 8.85 -1.82 -3.63
C GLU A 172 8.36 -2.05 -5.07
N ALA A 173 7.16 -2.62 -5.25
CA ALA A 173 6.57 -2.84 -6.56
C ALA A 173 6.32 -1.52 -7.31
N ILE A 174 5.83 -0.49 -6.62
CA ILE A 174 5.64 0.85 -7.19
C ILE A 174 6.98 1.42 -7.63
N ALA A 175 8.02 1.37 -6.78
CA ALA A 175 9.34 1.87 -7.12
C ALA A 175 9.94 1.12 -8.33
N SER A 176 9.89 -0.22 -8.33
CA SER A 176 10.42 -1.05 -9.42
C SER A 176 9.70 -0.79 -10.75
N LEU A 177 8.37 -0.63 -10.74
CA LEU A 177 7.59 -0.37 -11.95
C LEU A 177 7.83 1.04 -12.51
N ARG A 178 8.09 2.04 -11.66
CA ARG A 178 8.47 3.39 -12.11
C ARG A 178 9.78 3.41 -12.88
N GLU A 179 10.70 2.51 -12.54
CA GLU A 179 11.98 2.37 -13.24
C GLU A 179 11.86 1.48 -14.51
N ASN A 180 10.70 0.88 -14.74
CA ASN A 180 10.45 -0.05 -15.83
C ASN A 180 9.26 0.39 -16.72
N GLU A 181 9.52 1.33 -17.61
CA GLU A 181 8.52 1.89 -18.54
C GLU A 181 7.84 0.83 -19.42
N LEU A 182 8.57 -0.22 -19.84
CA LEU A 182 7.99 -1.31 -20.63
C LEU A 182 6.96 -2.10 -19.81
N ALA A 183 7.31 -2.49 -18.58
CA ALA A 183 6.38 -3.19 -17.70
C ALA A 183 5.17 -2.33 -17.34
N LYS A 184 5.38 -1.02 -17.12
CA LYS A 184 4.29 -0.06 -16.89
C LYS A 184 3.32 0.00 -18.08
N GLN A 185 3.84 0.13 -19.29
CA GLN A 185 3.02 0.19 -20.51
C GLN A 185 2.23 -1.11 -20.71
N GLU A 186 2.85 -2.26 -20.46
CA GLU A 186 2.17 -3.55 -20.57
C GLU A 186 1.02 -3.68 -19.56
N LEU A 187 1.24 -3.27 -18.30
CA LEU A 187 0.19 -3.25 -17.28
C LEU A 187 -0.98 -2.31 -17.62
N ILE A 188 -0.67 -1.10 -18.10
CA ILE A 188 -1.70 -0.15 -18.54
C ILE A 188 -2.50 -0.75 -19.71
N SER A 189 -1.82 -1.37 -20.68
CA SER A 189 -2.47 -1.98 -21.83
C SER A 189 -3.39 -3.13 -21.43
N LEU A 190 -2.96 -3.96 -20.48
CA LEU A 190 -3.72 -5.08 -19.96
C LEU A 190 -4.94 -4.60 -19.18
N ARG A 191 -4.78 -3.56 -18.36
CA ARG A 191 -5.89 -2.93 -17.65
C ARG A 191 -6.95 -2.41 -18.63
N ILE A 192 -6.54 -1.60 -19.61
CA ILE A 192 -7.45 -1.04 -20.62
C ILE A 192 -8.20 -2.15 -21.35
N LYS A 193 -7.49 -3.20 -21.78
CA LYS A 193 -8.10 -4.35 -22.46
C LYS A 193 -9.11 -5.07 -21.57
N THR A 194 -8.80 -5.27 -20.30
CA THR A 194 -9.70 -5.92 -19.34
C THR A 194 -10.94 -5.06 -19.08
N ASP A 195 -10.78 -3.75 -18.94
CA ASP A 195 -11.89 -2.82 -18.72
C ASP A 195 -12.81 -2.76 -19.95
N GLN A 196 -12.24 -2.79 -21.16
CA GLN A 196 -13.01 -2.91 -22.40
C GLN A 196 -13.80 -4.22 -22.48
N LEU A 197 -13.20 -5.34 -22.10
CA LEU A 197 -13.90 -6.63 -22.08
C LEU A 197 -15.06 -6.64 -21.07
N ARG A 198 -14.88 -6.02 -19.92
CA ARG A 198 -15.95 -5.85 -18.91
C ARG A 198 -17.08 -4.98 -19.44
N GLN A 199 -16.77 -3.86 -20.09
CA GLN A 199 -17.79 -3.01 -20.70
C GLN A 199 -18.59 -3.75 -21.78
N GLN A 200 -17.92 -4.59 -22.58
CA GLN A 200 -18.58 -5.45 -23.57
C GLN A 200 -19.47 -6.50 -22.91
N LEU A 201 -19.03 -7.06 -21.78
CA LEU A 201 -19.79 -8.03 -20.99
C LEU A 201 -21.06 -7.40 -20.41
N ASP A 202 -20.95 -6.21 -19.82
CA ASP A 202 -22.10 -5.47 -19.29
C ASP A 202 -23.12 -5.16 -20.39
N THR A 203 -22.63 -4.73 -21.55
CA THR A 203 -23.48 -4.50 -22.73
C THR A 203 -24.18 -5.79 -23.18
N ALA A 204 -23.47 -6.92 -23.21
CA ALA A 204 -24.05 -8.21 -23.57
C ALA A 204 -25.11 -8.67 -22.54
N ASN A 205 -24.87 -8.45 -21.25
CA ASN A 205 -25.82 -8.77 -20.18
C ASN A 205 -27.10 -7.94 -20.29
N GLN A 206 -26.99 -6.63 -20.55
CA GLN A 206 -28.15 -5.76 -20.79
C GLN A 206 -28.93 -6.17 -22.03
N ALA A 207 -28.23 -6.55 -23.10
CA ALA A 207 -28.86 -7.05 -24.33
C ALA A 207 -29.58 -8.38 -24.09
N LEU A 208 -29.02 -9.28 -23.26
CA LEU A 208 -29.65 -10.55 -22.88
C LEU A 208 -30.94 -10.34 -22.09
N ALA A 209 -30.94 -9.38 -21.15
CA ALA A 209 -32.11 -9.07 -20.33
C ALA A 209 -33.31 -8.58 -21.14
N THR A 210 -33.08 -8.03 -22.34
CA THR A 210 -34.13 -7.51 -23.23
C THR A 210 -34.39 -8.38 -24.46
N ALA A 211 -33.61 -9.45 -24.65
CA ALA A 211 -33.75 -10.34 -25.79
C ALA A 211 -35.01 -11.19 -25.68
N ASN A 212 -35.79 -11.18 -26.76
CA ASN A 212 -37.14 -11.77 -26.82
C ASN A 212 -37.30 -12.81 -27.95
N THR A 213 -36.21 -13.14 -28.66
CA THR A 213 -36.19 -14.24 -29.63
C THR A 213 -35.15 -15.29 -29.26
N PRO A 214 -35.46 -16.60 -29.44
CA PRO A 214 -34.52 -17.68 -29.11
C PRO A 214 -33.16 -17.54 -29.79
N GLU A 215 -33.13 -17.10 -31.06
CA GLU A 215 -31.90 -16.93 -31.83
C GLU A 215 -31.01 -15.85 -31.24
N ARG A 216 -31.60 -14.74 -30.78
CA ARG A 216 -30.85 -13.62 -30.21
C ARG A 216 -30.36 -13.93 -28.81
N VAL A 217 -31.19 -14.61 -28.00
CA VAL A 217 -30.79 -15.15 -26.70
C VAL A 217 -29.58 -16.08 -26.85
N GLN A 218 -29.63 -17.02 -27.80
CA GLN A 218 -28.54 -17.97 -28.02
C GLN A 218 -27.25 -17.26 -28.46
N ALA A 219 -27.34 -16.35 -29.42
CA ALA A 219 -26.18 -15.60 -29.91
C ALA A 219 -25.51 -14.77 -28.81
N LEU A 220 -26.30 -14.06 -28.01
CA LEU A 220 -25.78 -13.24 -26.92
C LEU A 220 -25.23 -14.09 -25.76
N THR A 221 -25.81 -15.26 -25.49
CA THR A 221 -25.29 -16.20 -24.49
C THR A 221 -23.90 -16.70 -24.88
N ILE A 222 -23.70 -17.06 -26.15
CA ILE A 222 -22.39 -17.45 -26.68
C ILE A 222 -21.39 -16.29 -26.59
N GLN A 223 -21.80 -15.09 -26.98
CA GLN A 223 -20.97 -13.89 -26.88
C GLN A 223 -20.54 -13.63 -25.42
N ARG A 224 -21.49 -13.69 -24.47
CA ARG A 224 -21.22 -13.52 -23.04
C ARG A 224 -20.21 -14.55 -22.53
N GLN A 225 -20.38 -15.82 -22.89
CA GLN A 225 -19.46 -16.88 -22.46
C GLN A 225 -18.04 -16.64 -22.96
N HIS A 226 -17.90 -16.22 -24.22
CA HIS A 226 -16.61 -15.87 -24.80
C HIS A 226 -15.97 -14.68 -24.06
N LEU A 227 -16.74 -13.65 -23.72
CA LEU A 227 -16.26 -12.50 -22.94
C LEU A 227 -15.81 -12.90 -21.53
N LEU A 228 -16.60 -13.70 -20.82
CA LEU A 228 -16.23 -14.24 -19.50
C LEU A 228 -14.92 -15.02 -19.55
N ASN A 229 -14.77 -15.90 -20.54
CA ASN A 229 -13.55 -16.70 -20.70
C ASN A 229 -12.34 -15.81 -21.04
N ARG A 230 -12.53 -14.75 -21.83
CA ARG A 230 -11.46 -13.79 -22.14
C ARG A 230 -11.06 -12.96 -20.94
N ILE A 231 -12.02 -12.44 -20.17
CA ILE A 231 -11.72 -11.72 -18.93
C ILE A 231 -10.91 -12.63 -18.00
N GLN A 232 -11.36 -13.87 -17.82
CA GLN A 232 -10.63 -14.84 -17.01
C GLN A 232 -9.21 -15.04 -17.54
N ALA A 233 -9.03 -15.29 -18.83
CA ALA A 233 -7.72 -15.51 -19.43
C ALA A 233 -6.78 -14.30 -19.29
N GLU A 234 -7.27 -13.07 -19.53
CA GLU A 234 -6.46 -11.86 -19.38
C GLU A 234 -6.10 -11.62 -17.90
N THR A 235 -6.99 -11.97 -16.97
CA THR A 235 -6.68 -11.92 -15.54
C THR A 235 -5.76 -13.06 -15.10
N GLU A 236 -5.80 -14.24 -15.70
CA GLU A 236 -5.00 -15.39 -15.21
C GLU A 236 -3.66 -15.59 -15.94
N THR A 237 -3.57 -15.18 -17.21
CA THR A 237 -2.54 -15.68 -18.14
C THR A 237 -1.63 -14.58 -18.69
N THR A 238 -2.09 -13.33 -18.74
CA THR A 238 -1.31 -12.24 -19.34
C THR A 238 -0.53 -11.51 -18.25
N VAL A 239 0.62 -12.06 -17.89
CA VAL A 239 1.55 -11.41 -16.96
C VAL A 239 2.90 -11.31 -17.66
N PRO A 240 3.49 -10.11 -17.83
CA PRO A 240 4.86 -10.00 -18.31
C PRO A 240 5.78 -10.88 -17.47
N SER A 241 6.80 -11.47 -18.10
CA SER A 241 7.82 -12.25 -17.39
C SER A 241 8.50 -11.47 -16.25
N SER A 242 8.46 -10.13 -16.26
CA SER A 242 8.92 -9.26 -15.18
C SER A 242 8.01 -9.23 -13.93
N LEU A 243 6.78 -9.76 -13.99
CA LEU A 243 5.80 -9.65 -12.91
C LEU A 243 5.19 -10.99 -12.47
N ALA A 244 5.94 -12.09 -12.52
CA ALA A 244 5.46 -13.44 -12.17
C ALA A 244 4.64 -13.58 -10.85
N ARG A 245 4.71 -12.60 -9.93
CA ARG A 245 3.87 -12.50 -8.72
C ARG A 245 2.39 -12.16 -9.01
N LEU A 246 2.08 -11.41 -10.08
CA LEU A 246 0.70 -11.07 -10.50
C LEU A 246 -0.22 -12.27 -10.68
N ARG A 247 0.36 -13.39 -11.12
CA ARG A 247 -0.34 -14.64 -11.33
C ARG A 247 -0.99 -15.18 -10.04
N ARG A 248 -0.41 -14.95 -8.86
CA ARG A 248 -0.87 -15.55 -7.60
C ARG A 248 -2.16 -14.89 -7.08
N PHE A 249 -2.35 -13.59 -7.28
CA PHE A 249 -3.57 -12.89 -6.86
C PHE A 249 -4.78 -13.29 -7.69
N LEU A 250 -4.59 -13.39 -9.01
CA LEU A 250 -5.68 -13.63 -9.94
C LEU A 250 -6.10 -15.11 -9.95
N SER A 251 -5.16 -16.02 -9.71
CA SER A 251 -5.37 -17.48 -9.59
C SER A 251 -5.65 -17.99 -8.16
N GLY A 252 -6.22 -17.16 -7.26
CA GLY A 252 -6.52 -17.54 -5.87
C GLY A 252 -7.18 -18.93 -5.72
N PRO A 253 -7.03 -19.61 -4.57
CA PRO A 253 -7.42 -21.01 -4.43
C PRO A 253 -8.91 -21.20 -4.71
N ILE A 254 -9.22 -22.02 -5.71
CA ILE A 254 -10.57 -22.55 -5.91
C ILE A 254 -10.78 -23.60 -4.83
N ARG A 255 -11.50 -23.26 -3.76
CA ARG A 255 -12.07 -24.23 -2.82
C ARG A 255 -13.58 -24.30 -2.99
#